data_AF-A0A3A4A0S2-F1
#
_entry.id   AF-A0A3A4A0S2-F1
#
_cell.length_a   1.000
_cell.length_b   1.000
_cell.length_c   1.000
_cell.angle_alpha   90.00
_cell.angle_beta   90.00
_cell.angle_gamma   90.00
#
_symmetry.space_group_name_H-M   'P 1'
#
loop_
_entity.id
_entity.type
_entity.pdbx_description
1 polymer ?
#
loop_
_entity_poly.entity_id
_entity_poly.type
_entity_poly.pdbx_seq_one_letter_code
_entity_poly.pdbx_strand_id
1 'polypeptide(L)'
;MRTSGNGAGNGGPALRITNPTGRIPALSQFREPRSHSSLQDHWCGGRRIRCRCSRSFPLFPAAPIRVFRRRPGAAEVTALSCPPPVVRRAREGGSRVPGIPNGGGRLGMAATAEPALDETRGAGRWYRRDPLGYVEWARRERGPVFRLPDDGSLCVADPDEAARVLHDGEGRYDDVSDFFHVPGGRLEPRAAQLAIGRAARRTLRLHLEASRDRLPALAAALGETSEWPAAGRDLTHRFLAGALLRPGSPPGLRALMEHVVRRDVLIRPPGAVAAVARRLLWARVVRAIAAEAAARRGRPPHDGPGDLLDAVLGAAPPGTPASHVAHVYLLLFRTSVAPVGHVVAWALLAAAAGGVDLAEVPAEAAVRESLRLWPAAWLLGRPVRRAHEVAGVRLAPGESVSVCVYLLHRDERHWPEADRFRPDRWDGAEPRGPYLPFGGGPFTCAGAAVAQSLATGLLSALTAGARLSVLGGGGRPHVAGIITPPPFRLRRVPR
;
A
#
# COMPACT_ATOMS: atom_id res chain seq x y z
N MET A 1 -50.34 36.92 -21.23
CA MET A 1 -49.70 38.25 -21.08
C MET A 1 -48.25 38.05 -20.69
N ARG A 2 -47.33 38.65 -21.46
CA ARG A 2 -45.90 38.73 -21.14
C ARG A 2 -45.70 39.70 -19.98
N THR A 3 -44.78 39.41 -19.07
CA THR A 3 -43.75 40.37 -18.65
C THR A 3 -42.56 39.64 -18.03
N SER A 4 -41.40 40.03 -18.53
CA SER A 4 -40.03 39.67 -18.17
C SER A 4 -39.57 40.31 -16.87
N GLY A 5 -38.63 39.65 -16.17
CA GLY A 5 -37.79 40.25 -15.13
C GLY A 5 -36.50 39.47 -14.96
N ASN A 6 -35.43 39.94 -15.62
CA ASN A 6 -34.06 39.41 -15.54
C ASN A 6 -33.44 39.65 -14.15
N GLY A 7 -32.82 38.62 -13.59
CA GLY A 7 -31.91 38.73 -12.45
C GLY A 7 -30.72 37.79 -12.67
N ALA A 8 -29.63 38.34 -13.21
CA ALA A 8 -28.38 37.62 -13.44
C ALA A 8 -27.63 37.44 -12.12
N GLY A 9 -27.38 36.18 -11.73
CA GLY A 9 -26.51 35.80 -10.63
C GLY A 9 -25.53 34.72 -11.09
N ASN A 10 -24.23 35.02 -10.98
CA ASN A 10 -23.09 34.23 -11.45
C ASN A 10 -23.16 32.73 -11.07
N GLY A 11 -23.57 31.89 -12.03
CA GLY A 11 -23.35 30.45 -12.01
C GLY A 11 -22.06 30.10 -12.75
N GLY A 12 -20.97 29.87 -12.02
CA GLY A 12 -19.79 29.19 -12.59
C GLY A 12 -20.15 27.76 -12.99
N PRO A 13 -19.56 27.18 -14.05
CA PRO A 13 -20.03 25.91 -14.57
C PRO A 13 -19.67 24.78 -13.59
N ALA A 14 -20.69 24.19 -12.98
CA ALA A 14 -20.59 22.88 -12.36
C ALA A 14 -20.28 21.87 -13.47
N LEU A 15 -19.01 21.49 -13.59
CA LEU A 15 -18.58 20.43 -14.49
C LEU A 15 -19.15 19.10 -13.96
N ARG A 16 -20.35 18.75 -14.41
CA ARG A 16 -20.88 17.38 -14.30
C ARG A 16 -19.96 16.49 -15.11
N ILE A 17 -19.20 15.63 -14.44
CA ILE A 17 -18.52 14.51 -15.10
C ILE A 17 -19.61 13.49 -15.43
N THR A 18 -20.29 13.65 -16.56
CA THR A 18 -21.08 12.57 -17.15
C THR A 18 -20.08 11.65 -17.86
N ASN A 19 -19.66 10.58 -17.18
CA ASN A 19 -19.08 9.42 -17.86
C ASN A 19 -20.25 8.49 -18.24
N PRO A 20 -20.67 8.42 -19.51
CA PRO A 20 -21.84 7.62 -19.90
C PRO A 20 -21.61 6.11 -19.83
N THR A 21 -20.44 5.64 -19.39
CA THR A 21 -20.11 4.20 -19.35
C THR A 21 -20.15 3.55 -17.97
N GLY A 22 -20.29 4.30 -16.87
CA GLY A 22 -20.26 3.75 -15.49
C GLY A 22 -18.99 2.94 -15.16
N ARG A 23 -17.94 3.02 -16.00
CA ARG A 23 -16.65 2.36 -15.79
C ARG A 23 -15.77 3.29 -14.97
N ILE A 24 -15.16 2.79 -13.90
CA ILE A 24 -13.96 3.42 -13.35
C ILE A 24 -12.92 3.35 -14.46
N PRO A 25 -12.28 4.46 -14.86
CA PRO A 25 -11.32 4.42 -15.96
C PRO A 25 -10.21 3.42 -15.65
N ALA A 26 -9.95 2.48 -16.56
CA ALA A 26 -8.71 1.71 -16.54
C ALA A 26 -7.53 2.70 -16.45
N LEU A 27 -6.45 2.33 -15.75
CA LEU A 27 -5.31 3.24 -15.51
C LEU A 27 -4.71 3.83 -16.81
N SER A 28 -4.92 3.14 -17.94
CA SER A 28 -4.55 3.57 -19.29
C SER A 28 -5.26 4.84 -19.78
N GLN A 29 -6.36 5.27 -19.16
CA GLN A 29 -7.16 6.44 -19.56
C GLN A 29 -6.87 7.70 -18.74
N PHE A 30 -6.09 7.62 -17.66
CA PHE A 30 -5.59 8.79 -16.94
C PHE A 30 -4.42 9.41 -17.71
N ARG A 31 -4.72 10.28 -18.68
CA ARG A 31 -3.73 11.14 -19.33
C ARG A 31 -3.53 12.42 -18.51
N GLU A 32 -2.27 12.75 -18.22
CA GLU A 32 -1.90 14.11 -17.82
C GLU A 32 -2.29 15.10 -18.93
N PRO A 33 -2.71 16.34 -18.61
CA PRO A 33 -2.86 17.37 -19.62
C PRO A 33 -1.51 17.59 -20.32
N ARG A 34 -1.46 17.35 -21.63
CA ARG A 34 -0.26 17.59 -22.45
C ARG A 34 0.07 19.08 -22.43
N SER A 35 1.08 19.48 -21.66
CA SER A 35 1.71 20.79 -21.83
C SER A 35 2.37 20.83 -23.22
N HIS A 36 1.85 21.68 -24.10
CA HIS A 36 2.53 22.00 -25.35
C HIS A 36 3.77 22.82 -25.00
N SER A 37 4.96 22.24 -25.12
CA SER A 37 6.22 22.98 -25.01
C SER A 37 6.78 23.22 -26.42
N SER A 38 6.74 24.46 -26.90
CA SER A 38 7.51 24.88 -28.08
C SER A 38 8.98 25.02 -27.70
N LEU A 39 9.88 24.39 -28.46
CA LEU A 39 11.33 24.60 -28.36
C LEU A 39 11.70 25.88 -29.12
N GLN A 40 12.49 26.74 -28.51
CA GLN A 40 13.13 27.87 -29.21
C GLN A 40 14.65 27.74 -29.08
N ASP A 41 15.36 28.03 -30.17
CA ASP A 41 16.81 28.05 -30.21
C ASP A 41 17.32 29.46 -29.87
N HIS A 42 18.31 29.55 -28.98
CA HIS A 42 19.04 30.80 -28.71
C HIS A 42 20.53 30.62 -28.97
N TRP A 43 21.19 31.72 -29.35
CA TRP A 43 22.63 31.78 -29.58
C TRP A 43 23.30 32.55 -28.44
N CYS A 44 24.30 31.94 -27.80
CA CYS A 44 25.10 32.59 -26.76
C CYS A 44 26.57 32.20 -26.95
N GLY A 45 27.46 33.19 -27.10
CA GLY A 45 28.90 32.96 -27.24
C GLY A 45 29.29 32.04 -28.40
N GLY A 46 28.66 32.21 -29.58
CA GLY A 46 28.99 31.44 -30.78
C GLY A 46 28.53 29.98 -30.79
N ARG A 47 27.67 29.55 -29.84
CA ARG A 47 27.04 28.22 -29.86
C ARG A 47 25.51 28.31 -29.72
N ARG A 48 24.81 27.39 -30.40
CA ARG A 48 23.35 27.23 -30.40
C ARG A 48 22.93 26.39 -29.20
N ILE A 49 22.06 26.93 -28.35
CA ILE A 49 21.55 26.28 -27.14
C ILE A 49 20.02 26.19 -27.24
N ARG A 50 19.46 24.99 -27.03
CA ARG A 50 18.01 24.76 -26.89
C ARG A 50 17.60 24.90 -25.44
N CYS A 51 16.73 25.87 -25.15
CA CYS A 51 16.16 26.05 -23.82
C CYS A 51 14.66 25.80 -23.83
N ARG A 52 14.18 25.07 -22.81
CA ARG A 52 12.76 24.82 -22.55
C ARG A 52 12.28 25.85 -21.53
N CYS A 53 11.54 26.85 -21.98
CA CYS A 53 11.06 27.94 -21.11
C CYS A 53 9.68 27.61 -20.55
N SER A 54 9.54 27.49 -19.22
CA SER A 54 8.24 27.51 -18.53
C SER A 54 8.15 28.80 -17.70
N ARG A 55 7.38 29.77 -18.21
CA ARG A 55 6.85 30.93 -17.44
C ARG A 55 6.07 30.42 -16.21
N SER A 56 5.96 31.02 -15.03
CA SER A 56 6.56 32.17 -14.33
C SER A 56 6.08 32.05 -12.87
N PHE A 57 6.90 32.32 -11.86
CA PHE A 57 6.47 32.68 -10.49
C PHE A 57 7.43 33.78 -9.96
N PRO A 58 6.96 34.78 -9.19
CA PRO A 58 7.74 35.97 -8.89
C PRO A 58 8.61 35.81 -7.63
N LEU A 59 9.86 36.25 -7.78
CA LEU A 59 10.67 37.11 -6.89
C LEU A 59 10.46 37.00 -5.35
N PHE A 60 11.48 36.49 -4.65
CA PHE A 60 11.95 37.03 -3.36
C PHE A 60 13.50 37.04 -3.34
N PRO A 61 14.15 38.02 -2.67
CA PRO A 61 15.53 38.38 -2.92
C PRO A 61 16.55 37.54 -2.14
N ALA A 62 17.75 37.46 -2.71
CA ALA A 62 18.91 36.75 -2.22
C ALA A 62 19.49 37.34 -0.92
N ALA A 63 20.01 36.45 -0.06
CA ALA A 63 20.96 36.80 1.00
C ALA A 63 22.18 35.85 0.95
N PRO A 64 23.39 36.33 1.27
CA PRO A 64 24.64 35.76 0.77
C PRO A 64 25.16 34.55 1.55
N ILE A 65 25.74 33.61 0.81
CA ILE A 65 26.45 32.42 1.30
C ILE A 65 27.78 32.86 1.93
N ARG A 66 27.94 32.67 3.24
CA ARG A 66 29.26 32.72 3.91
C ARG A 66 29.94 31.35 3.81
N VAL A 67 31.09 31.34 3.14
CA VAL A 67 32.01 30.21 3.03
C VAL A 67 32.74 30.02 4.36
N PHE A 68 32.56 28.87 5.02
CA PHE A 68 33.43 28.45 6.12
C PHE A 68 34.33 27.29 5.69
N ARG A 69 35.64 27.52 5.76
CA ARG A 69 36.71 26.55 5.53
C ARG A 69 36.68 25.44 6.60
N ARG A 70 36.82 24.19 6.15
CA ARG A 70 37.02 22.98 6.97
C ARG A 70 38.33 23.06 7.78
N ARG A 71 38.30 22.55 9.02
CA ARG A 71 39.47 21.92 9.67
C ARG A 71 39.21 20.42 9.85
N PRO A 72 40.24 19.55 9.72
CA PRO A 72 40.12 18.09 9.78
C PRO A 72 40.39 17.57 11.20
N GLY A 73 39.74 16.46 11.59
CA GLY A 73 40.09 15.72 12.81
C GLY A 73 38.96 14.85 13.38
N ALA A 74 39.08 13.54 13.13
CA ALA A 74 38.58 12.39 13.89
C ALA A 74 37.11 12.33 14.38
N ALA A 75 36.35 11.35 13.88
CA ALA A 75 36.15 10.07 14.58
C ALA A 75 35.18 9.17 13.80
N GLU A 76 35.44 7.87 13.87
CA GLU A 76 34.80 6.76 13.17
C GLU A 76 33.26 6.74 13.29
N VAL A 77 32.59 6.57 12.16
CA VAL A 77 31.18 6.14 12.10
C VAL A 77 31.18 4.69 11.68
N THR A 78 30.85 3.81 12.62
CA THR A 78 30.60 2.39 12.41
C THR A 78 29.49 2.21 11.38
N ALA A 79 29.86 1.75 10.20
CA ALA A 79 28.91 1.33 9.17
C ALA A 79 28.29 0.00 9.59
N LEU A 80 26.97 -0.02 9.80
CA LEU A 80 26.21 -1.26 9.93
C LEU A 80 25.07 -1.29 8.89
N SER A 81 25.36 -2.05 7.83
CA SER A 81 24.48 -2.98 7.12
C SER A 81 23.44 -2.43 6.14
N CYS A 82 23.92 -2.04 4.95
CA CYS A 82 23.23 -2.38 3.69
C CYS A 82 23.46 -3.88 3.38
N PRO A 83 22.51 -4.60 2.76
CA PRO A 83 22.81 -5.90 2.19
C PRO A 83 23.87 -5.76 1.08
N PRO A 84 24.84 -6.69 0.95
CA PRO A 84 25.88 -6.59 -0.07
C PRO A 84 25.28 -6.81 -1.47
N PRO A 85 25.80 -6.14 -2.51
CA PRO A 85 25.49 -6.50 -3.89
C PRO A 85 26.10 -7.86 -4.20
N VAL A 86 25.38 -8.68 -4.96
CA VAL A 86 25.86 -9.96 -5.50
C VAL A 86 27.09 -9.69 -6.38
N VAL A 87 28.27 -10.05 -5.87
CA VAL A 87 29.53 -9.99 -6.61
C VAL A 87 29.54 -11.15 -7.61
N ARG A 88 29.34 -10.84 -8.90
CA ARG A 88 29.74 -11.74 -10.00
C ARG A 88 31.26 -11.85 -10.00
N ARG A 89 31.81 -13.03 -9.70
CA ARG A 89 33.24 -13.31 -9.89
C ARG A 89 33.57 -13.22 -11.38
N ALA A 90 34.51 -12.34 -11.70
CA ALA A 90 35.21 -12.31 -12.97
C ALA A 90 36.10 -13.56 -13.09
N ARG A 91 36.05 -14.23 -14.25
CA ARG A 91 37.04 -15.25 -14.62
C ARG A 91 38.32 -14.54 -15.01
N GLU A 92 39.42 -14.88 -14.35
CA GLU A 92 40.78 -14.52 -14.74
C GLU A 92 41.18 -15.32 -15.98
N GLY A 93 41.87 -14.64 -16.92
CA GLY A 93 42.40 -15.21 -18.15
C GLY A 93 43.92 -15.36 -18.12
N GLY A 94 44.40 -16.27 -18.97
CA GLY A 94 45.80 -16.48 -19.33
C GLY A 94 46.09 -17.99 -19.42
N SER A 95 46.76 -18.56 -20.42
CA SER A 95 47.37 -18.07 -21.66
C SER A 95 47.77 -19.32 -22.49
N ARG A 96 47.74 -19.19 -23.83
CA ARG A 96 48.61 -19.82 -24.87
C ARG A 96 47.88 -20.48 -26.06
N VAL A 97 48.28 -19.98 -27.23
CA VAL A 97 48.02 -20.28 -28.67
C VAL A 97 49.01 -21.39 -29.14
N PRO A 98 48.99 -22.05 -30.35
CA PRO A 98 48.24 -21.85 -31.63
C PRO A 98 47.63 -23.10 -32.33
N GLY A 99 46.85 -22.87 -33.41
CA GLY A 99 46.73 -23.81 -34.56
C GLY A 99 45.34 -23.93 -35.22
N ILE A 100 45.25 -23.66 -36.53
CA ILE A 100 44.09 -23.78 -37.45
C ILE A 100 44.42 -24.96 -38.44
N PRO A 101 43.52 -25.56 -39.29
CA PRO A 101 42.05 -25.70 -39.37
C PRO A 101 41.53 -27.16 -39.52
N ASN A 102 40.21 -27.40 -39.44
CA ASN A 102 39.35 -27.97 -40.51
C ASN A 102 38.11 -28.74 -39.98
N GLY A 103 36.96 -28.52 -40.66
CA GLY A 103 36.04 -29.61 -41.01
C GLY A 103 34.75 -29.78 -40.19
N GLY A 104 33.63 -29.33 -40.77
CA GLY A 104 32.42 -30.16 -40.90
C GLY A 104 31.40 -30.20 -39.75
N GLY A 105 30.20 -29.69 -40.05
CA GLY A 105 28.99 -30.49 -39.85
C GLY A 105 28.00 -30.10 -38.73
N ARG A 106 26.88 -29.53 -39.20
CA ARG A 106 25.48 -29.77 -38.76
C ARG A 106 24.97 -29.19 -37.42
N LEU A 107 24.18 -28.12 -37.59
CA LEU A 107 22.78 -27.94 -37.16
C LEU A 107 22.34 -28.57 -35.83
N GLY A 108 22.05 -27.69 -34.87
CA GLY A 108 21.14 -27.94 -33.74
C GLY A 108 20.63 -26.60 -33.20
N MET A 109 19.36 -26.29 -33.43
CA MET A 109 18.68 -25.09 -32.95
C MET A 109 18.78 -24.98 -31.41
N ALA A 110 19.55 -24.01 -30.92
CA ALA A 110 19.47 -23.54 -29.55
C ALA A 110 18.54 -22.32 -29.50
N ALA A 111 17.31 -22.54 -29.07
CA ALA A 111 16.39 -21.49 -28.68
C ALA A 111 16.90 -20.86 -27.37
N THR A 112 17.62 -19.74 -27.47
CA THR A 112 17.74 -18.78 -26.37
C THR A 112 17.89 -17.38 -26.96
N ALA A 113 16.94 -16.51 -26.68
CA ALA A 113 17.16 -15.08 -26.65
C ALA A 113 16.50 -14.56 -25.37
N GLU A 114 17.31 -14.38 -24.33
CA GLU A 114 16.97 -13.46 -23.23
C GLU A 114 16.56 -12.11 -23.86
N PRO A 115 15.46 -11.48 -23.42
CA PRO A 115 15.12 -10.16 -23.93
C PRO A 115 16.23 -9.18 -23.55
N ALA A 116 16.65 -8.39 -24.54
CA ALA A 116 17.75 -7.46 -24.44
C ALA A 116 17.64 -6.58 -23.19
N LEU A 117 18.77 -6.33 -22.52
CA LEU A 117 18.92 -5.55 -21.27
C LEU A 117 18.26 -4.14 -21.30
N ASP A 118 17.88 -3.63 -22.47
CA ASP A 118 17.18 -2.36 -22.62
C ASP A 118 15.64 -2.48 -22.44
N GLU A 119 15.05 -3.60 -22.90
CA GLU A 119 13.62 -3.89 -22.69
C GLU A 119 13.33 -4.15 -21.21
N THR A 120 14.21 -4.85 -20.50
CA THR A 120 14.08 -5.12 -19.06
C THR A 120 14.23 -3.83 -18.23
N ARG A 121 15.14 -2.92 -18.62
CA ARG A 121 15.26 -1.60 -17.98
C ARG A 121 14.03 -0.72 -18.22
N GLY A 122 13.46 -0.75 -19.42
CA GLY A 122 12.20 -0.07 -19.76
C GLY A 122 11.02 -0.60 -18.95
N ALA A 123 10.83 -1.92 -18.93
CA ALA A 123 9.78 -2.60 -18.19
C ALA A 123 9.87 -2.34 -16.68
N GLY A 124 11.06 -2.42 -16.08
CA GLY A 124 11.25 -2.13 -14.66
C GLY A 124 10.94 -0.68 -14.28
N ARG A 125 11.28 0.29 -15.16
CA ARG A 125 10.90 1.70 -14.94
C ARG A 125 9.39 1.91 -15.03
N TRP A 126 8.73 1.25 -15.99
CA TRP A 126 7.28 1.33 -16.11
C TRP A 126 6.60 0.70 -14.90
N TYR A 127 6.95 -0.53 -14.52
CA TYR A 127 6.39 -1.21 -13.37
C TYR A 127 6.52 -0.37 -12.08
N ARG A 128 7.68 0.24 -11.81
CA ARG A 128 7.84 1.11 -10.63
C ARG A 128 6.98 2.37 -10.65
N ARG A 129 6.61 2.88 -11.83
CA ARG A 129 5.77 4.08 -12.01
C ARG A 129 4.28 3.73 -11.99
N ASP A 130 3.92 2.57 -12.51
CA ASP A 130 2.54 2.13 -12.69
C ASP A 130 2.43 0.61 -12.56
N PRO A 131 2.53 0.06 -11.32
CA PRO A 131 2.56 -1.38 -11.12
C PRO A 131 1.28 -2.05 -11.62
N LEU A 132 0.12 -1.44 -11.35
CA LEU A 132 -1.19 -1.99 -11.72
C LEU A 132 -1.39 -2.00 -13.24
N GLY A 133 -1.07 -0.88 -13.93
CA GLY A 133 -1.16 -0.85 -15.39
C GLY A 133 -0.18 -1.83 -16.07
N TYR A 134 0.99 -2.06 -15.48
CA TYR A 134 1.93 -3.06 -15.98
C TYR A 134 1.40 -4.49 -15.81
N VAL A 135 0.86 -4.87 -14.65
CA VAL A 135 0.37 -6.24 -14.44
C VAL A 135 -0.88 -6.53 -15.27
N GLU A 136 -1.75 -5.54 -15.50
CA GLU A 136 -2.89 -5.64 -16.43
C GLU A 136 -2.42 -5.90 -17.86
N TRP A 137 -1.45 -5.12 -18.32
CA TRP A 137 -0.83 -5.33 -19.64
C TRP A 137 -0.16 -6.69 -19.73
N ALA A 138 0.67 -7.05 -18.74
CA ALA A 138 1.42 -8.30 -18.75
C ALA A 138 0.48 -9.51 -18.75
N ARG A 139 -0.63 -9.47 -18.00
CA ARG A 139 -1.66 -10.51 -18.03
C ARG A 139 -2.25 -10.69 -19.43
N ARG A 140 -2.54 -9.59 -20.12
CA ARG A 140 -3.13 -9.62 -21.47
C ARG A 140 -2.14 -10.14 -22.52
N GLU A 141 -0.89 -9.68 -22.48
CA GLU A 141 0.10 -10.03 -23.51
C GLU A 141 0.81 -11.37 -23.26
N ARG A 142 0.93 -11.80 -22.00
CA ARG A 142 1.75 -12.95 -21.58
C ARG A 142 0.95 -14.07 -20.91
N GLY A 143 -0.35 -13.87 -20.70
CA GLY A 143 -1.21 -14.82 -19.99
C GLY A 143 -1.18 -14.67 -18.47
N PRO A 144 -1.83 -15.59 -17.72
CA PRO A 144 -2.07 -15.44 -16.29
C PRO A 144 -0.85 -15.65 -15.40
N VAL A 145 0.28 -16.12 -15.95
CA VAL A 145 1.53 -16.37 -15.21
C VAL A 145 2.69 -15.72 -15.97
N PHE A 146 3.43 -14.83 -15.31
CA PHE A 146 4.53 -14.08 -15.94
C PHE A 146 5.57 -13.61 -14.92
N ARG A 147 6.80 -13.33 -15.37
CA ARG A 147 7.88 -12.80 -14.52
C ARG A 147 7.75 -11.28 -14.32
N LEU A 148 7.88 -10.80 -13.08
CA LEU A 148 7.94 -9.38 -12.77
C LEU A 148 9.33 -8.79 -13.10
N PRO A 149 9.39 -7.53 -13.59
CA PRO A 149 10.62 -6.95 -14.13
C PRO A 149 11.55 -6.33 -13.06
N ASP A 150 11.13 -6.23 -11.81
CA ASP A 150 11.91 -5.61 -10.73
C ASP A 150 12.75 -6.63 -9.95
N ASP A 151 12.12 -7.73 -9.51
CA ASP A 151 12.77 -8.77 -8.70
C ASP A 151 12.82 -10.14 -9.40
N GLY A 152 12.23 -10.27 -10.59
CA GLY A 152 12.17 -11.54 -11.32
C GLY A 152 11.21 -12.56 -10.72
N SER A 153 10.40 -12.19 -9.72
CA SER A 153 9.43 -13.09 -9.11
C SER A 153 8.37 -13.54 -10.12
N LEU A 154 7.87 -14.75 -9.94
CA LEU A 154 6.82 -15.32 -10.78
C LEU A 154 5.47 -14.78 -10.31
N CYS A 155 4.86 -13.86 -11.07
CA CYS A 155 3.51 -13.39 -10.84
C CYS A 155 2.51 -14.47 -11.25
N VAL A 156 1.57 -14.80 -10.36
CA VAL A 156 0.50 -15.77 -10.59
C VAL A 156 -0.85 -15.08 -10.43
N ALA A 157 -1.63 -15.06 -11.50
CA ALA A 157 -3.00 -14.56 -11.56
C ALA A 157 -4.00 -15.61 -12.08
N ASP A 158 -3.59 -16.89 -12.06
CA ASP A 158 -4.48 -18.03 -12.28
C ASP A 158 -5.08 -18.51 -10.94
N PRO A 159 -6.40 -18.73 -10.82
CA PRO A 159 -7.03 -19.10 -9.54
C PRO A 159 -6.54 -20.42 -8.94
N ASP A 160 -6.32 -21.44 -9.76
CA ASP A 160 -5.95 -22.78 -9.27
C ASP A 160 -4.50 -22.78 -8.79
N GLU A 161 -3.61 -22.17 -9.56
CA GLU A 161 -2.21 -21.99 -9.16
C GLU A 161 -2.10 -21.06 -7.95
N ALA A 162 -2.90 -19.99 -7.88
CA ALA A 162 -2.94 -19.12 -6.71
C ALA A 162 -3.36 -19.89 -5.45
N ALA A 163 -4.39 -20.75 -5.53
CA ALA A 163 -4.82 -21.59 -4.43
C ALA A 163 -3.70 -22.54 -3.97
N ARG A 164 -3.02 -23.23 -4.92
CA ARG A 164 -1.88 -24.10 -4.62
C ARG A 164 -0.75 -23.36 -3.90
N VAL A 165 -0.37 -22.18 -4.41
CA VAL A 165 0.69 -21.34 -3.84
C VAL A 165 0.32 -20.84 -2.43
N LEU A 166 -0.93 -20.42 -2.22
CA LEU A 166 -1.35 -19.84 -0.94
C LEU A 166 -1.59 -20.89 0.15
N HIS A 167 -2.11 -22.07 -0.19
CA HIS A 167 -2.36 -23.14 0.77
C HIS A 167 -1.08 -23.89 1.15
N ASP A 168 -0.11 -23.98 0.23
CA ASP A 168 1.18 -24.63 0.44
C ASP A 168 1.10 -26.01 1.11
N GLY A 169 0.23 -26.89 0.58
CA GLY A 169 -0.01 -28.22 1.16
C GLY A 169 1.23 -29.13 1.24
N GLU A 170 2.32 -28.78 0.54
CA GLU A 170 3.55 -29.55 0.47
C GLU A 170 4.76 -28.87 1.15
N GLY A 171 4.57 -27.70 1.77
CA GLY A 171 5.65 -26.96 2.44
C GLY A 171 6.78 -26.56 1.51
N ARG A 172 6.44 -26.11 0.30
CA ARG A 172 7.35 -25.69 -0.77
C ARG A 172 7.79 -24.24 -0.61
N TYR A 173 7.05 -23.45 0.16
CA TYR A 173 7.32 -22.04 0.42
C TYR A 173 7.83 -21.82 1.84
N ASP A 174 8.47 -20.67 2.06
CA ASP A 174 8.86 -20.27 3.41
C ASP A 174 7.60 -19.95 4.23
N ASP A 175 7.47 -20.60 5.40
CA ASP A 175 6.27 -20.59 6.24
C ASP A 175 6.22 -19.38 7.19
N VAL A 176 6.91 -18.32 6.81
CA VAL A 176 7.26 -17.22 7.70
C VAL A 176 6.74 -15.89 7.15
N SER A 177 6.08 -15.15 8.03
CA SER A 177 5.56 -13.84 7.70
C SER A 177 6.60 -12.77 8.02
N ASP A 178 6.92 -11.93 7.04
CA ASP A 178 7.72 -10.71 7.24
C ASP A 178 7.07 -9.72 8.23
N PHE A 179 5.82 -9.95 8.60
CA PHE A 179 5.10 -9.18 9.61
C PHE A 179 5.77 -9.21 10.99
N PHE A 180 6.51 -10.26 11.35
CA PHE A 180 7.18 -10.33 12.65
C PHE A 180 8.70 -10.07 12.56
N HIS A 181 9.13 -9.34 11.53
CA HIS A 181 10.51 -8.90 11.42
C HIS A 181 10.86 -7.87 12.52
N VAL A 182 11.97 -8.10 13.19
CA VAL A 182 12.52 -7.26 14.26
C VAL A 182 14.02 -7.06 14.01
N PRO A 183 14.68 -6.04 14.60
CA PRO A 183 16.12 -5.91 14.46
C PRO A 183 16.86 -7.22 14.78
N GLY A 184 17.73 -7.66 13.86
CA GLY A 184 18.48 -8.91 14.01
C GLY A 184 17.76 -10.18 13.51
N GLY A 185 16.54 -10.08 12.95
CA GLY A 185 15.86 -11.20 12.31
C GLY A 185 14.35 -11.18 12.50
N ARG A 186 13.81 -12.23 13.11
CA ARG A 186 12.36 -12.38 13.35
C ARG A 186 12.07 -12.66 14.81
N LEU A 187 10.86 -12.30 15.24
CA LEU A 187 10.38 -12.66 16.55
C LEU A 187 10.00 -14.15 16.55
N GLU A 188 10.90 -14.99 17.09
CA GLU A 188 10.67 -16.41 17.27
C GLU A 188 10.16 -16.72 18.69
N PRO A 189 9.46 -17.86 18.90
CA PRO A 189 9.01 -18.83 17.89
C PRO A 189 7.73 -18.40 17.15
N ARG A 190 7.39 -19.07 16.04
CA ARG A 190 6.10 -18.90 15.33
C ARG A 190 4.87 -18.94 16.24
N ALA A 191 4.88 -19.78 17.29
CA ALA A 191 3.81 -19.84 18.27
C ALA A 191 3.53 -18.49 18.97
N ALA A 192 4.59 -17.71 19.26
CA ALA A 192 4.47 -16.38 19.85
C ALA A 192 3.88 -15.37 18.87
N GLN A 193 4.27 -15.43 17.59
CA GLN A 193 3.68 -14.61 16.54
C GLN A 193 2.16 -14.82 16.44
N LEU A 194 1.72 -16.08 16.46
CA LEU A 194 0.31 -16.44 16.47
C LEU A 194 -0.40 -15.96 17.75
N ALA A 195 0.25 -16.09 18.91
CA ALA A 195 -0.29 -15.60 20.18
C ALA A 195 -0.50 -14.08 20.18
N ILE A 196 0.49 -13.31 19.71
CA ILE A 196 0.41 -11.86 19.55
C ILE A 196 -0.73 -11.48 18.60
N GLY A 197 -0.83 -12.16 17.44
CA GLY A 197 -1.91 -11.93 16.48
C GLY A 197 -3.30 -12.18 17.08
N ARG A 198 -3.47 -13.27 17.85
CA ARG A 198 -4.71 -13.58 18.57
C ARG A 198 -5.03 -12.52 19.63
N ALA A 199 -4.06 -12.12 20.44
CA ALA A 199 -4.22 -11.12 21.48
C ALA A 199 -4.61 -9.75 20.89
N ALA A 200 -3.89 -9.29 19.87
CA ALA A 200 -4.19 -8.05 19.15
C ALA A 200 -5.60 -8.06 18.55
N ARG A 201 -5.98 -9.14 17.86
CA ARG A 201 -7.34 -9.28 17.30
C ARG A 201 -8.40 -9.23 18.40
N ARG A 202 -8.20 -9.94 19.51
CA ARG A 202 -9.14 -9.95 20.64
C ARG A 202 -9.32 -8.53 21.20
N THR A 203 -8.23 -7.81 21.44
CA THR A 203 -8.27 -6.42 21.93
C THR A 203 -9.06 -5.50 21.00
N LEU A 204 -8.77 -5.54 19.70
CA LEU A 204 -9.46 -4.68 18.73
C LEU A 204 -10.94 -5.06 18.55
N ARG A 205 -11.26 -6.36 18.59
CA ARG A 205 -12.65 -6.84 18.47
C ARG A 205 -13.50 -6.40 19.67
N LEU A 206 -13.00 -6.61 20.88
CA LEU A 206 -13.70 -6.19 22.10
C LEU A 206 -13.94 -4.68 22.11
N HIS A 207 -12.96 -3.88 21.67
CA HIS A 207 -13.14 -2.44 21.54
C HIS A 207 -14.17 -2.07 20.49
N LEU A 208 -14.16 -2.72 19.33
CA LEU A 208 -15.15 -2.50 18.27
C LEU A 208 -16.57 -2.79 18.76
N GLU A 209 -16.76 -3.91 19.46
CA GLU A 209 -18.06 -4.29 20.04
C GLU A 209 -18.51 -3.28 21.11
N ALA A 210 -17.62 -2.87 22.01
CA ALA A 210 -17.94 -1.97 23.12
C ALA A 210 -18.10 -0.49 22.75
N SER A 211 -17.55 -0.05 21.61
CA SER A 211 -17.53 1.38 21.21
C SER A 211 -18.30 1.67 19.93
N ARG A 212 -19.09 0.72 19.41
CA ARG A 212 -19.77 0.84 18.11
C ARG A 212 -20.70 2.06 18.03
N ASP A 213 -21.35 2.39 19.13
CA ASP A 213 -22.23 3.55 19.33
C ASP A 213 -21.55 4.90 19.11
N ARG A 214 -20.21 4.95 19.18
CA ARG A 214 -19.42 6.19 18.93
C ARG A 214 -19.23 6.52 17.46
N LEU A 215 -19.47 5.56 16.54
CA LEU A 215 -19.23 5.75 15.10
C LEU A 215 -20.02 6.93 14.49
N PRO A 216 -21.33 7.12 14.77
CA PRO A 216 -22.08 8.25 14.23
C PRO A 216 -21.54 9.61 14.68
N ALA A 217 -21.18 9.74 15.96
CA ALA A 217 -20.62 10.98 16.50
C ALA A 217 -19.26 11.32 15.87
N LEU A 218 -18.42 10.31 15.64
CA LEU A 218 -17.13 10.48 14.96
C LEU A 218 -17.31 10.88 13.48
N ALA A 219 -18.28 10.29 12.78
CA ALA A 219 -18.59 10.65 11.41
C ALA A 219 -19.13 12.08 11.30
N ALA A 220 -19.98 12.51 12.24
CA ALA A 220 -20.49 13.88 12.31
C ALA A 220 -19.37 14.91 12.57
N ALA A 221 -18.38 14.56 13.38
CA ALA A 221 -17.25 15.42 13.71
C ALA A 221 -16.30 15.72 12.52
N LEU A 222 -16.45 15.04 11.38
CA LEU A 222 -15.73 15.39 10.14
C LEU A 222 -16.24 16.70 9.52
N GLY A 223 -17.42 17.17 9.91
CA GLY A 223 -18.07 18.34 9.32
C GLY A 223 -18.62 18.08 7.91
N GLU A 224 -19.03 19.17 7.24
CA GLU A 224 -19.61 19.07 5.90
C GLU A 224 -18.57 18.68 4.84
N THR A 225 -17.31 19.09 4.97
CA THR A 225 -16.25 18.81 4.00
C THR A 225 -15.03 18.18 4.67
N SER A 226 -14.48 17.12 4.06
CA SER A 226 -13.30 16.41 4.57
C SER A 226 -12.34 15.98 3.45
N GLU A 227 -11.04 15.90 3.76
CA GLU A 227 -9.96 15.54 2.83
C GLU A 227 -9.58 14.06 2.99
N TRP A 228 -9.73 13.27 1.92
CA TRP A 228 -9.49 11.83 1.90
C TRP A 228 -8.26 11.49 1.06
N PRO A 229 -7.52 10.40 1.36
CA PRO A 229 -7.80 9.38 2.37
C PRO A 229 -7.40 9.72 3.82
N ALA A 230 -6.83 10.90 4.06
CA ALA A 230 -6.35 11.31 5.38
C ALA A 230 -7.46 11.30 6.45
N ALA A 231 -8.66 11.78 6.13
CA ALA A 231 -9.83 11.76 7.01
C ALA A 231 -10.22 10.34 7.43
N GLY A 232 -10.22 9.36 6.50
CA GLY A 232 -10.52 7.97 6.83
C GLY A 232 -9.52 7.37 7.82
N ARG A 233 -8.22 7.67 7.65
CA ARG A 233 -7.17 7.24 8.59
C ARG A 233 -7.35 7.87 9.97
N ASP A 234 -7.61 9.17 10.01
CA ASP A 234 -7.83 9.89 11.27
C ASP A 234 -9.08 9.39 11.99
N LEU A 235 -10.19 9.19 11.26
CA LEU A 235 -11.43 8.63 11.78
C LEU A 235 -11.21 7.24 12.39
N THR A 236 -10.50 6.36 11.68
CA THR A 236 -10.15 5.02 12.16
C THR A 236 -9.30 5.10 13.43
N HIS A 237 -8.29 5.98 13.44
CA HIS A 237 -7.43 6.16 14.61
C HIS A 237 -8.22 6.68 15.82
N ARG A 238 -9.06 7.70 15.66
CA ARG A 238 -9.88 8.25 16.76
C ARG A 238 -10.83 7.20 17.31
N PHE A 239 -11.42 6.37 16.44
CA PHE A 239 -12.24 5.25 16.87
C PHE A 239 -11.43 4.27 17.73
N LEU A 240 -10.26 3.83 17.25
CA LEU A 240 -9.42 2.83 17.90
C LEU A 240 -8.48 3.38 18.98
N ALA A 241 -8.46 4.69 19.26
CA ALA A 241 -7.41 5.34 20.04
C ALA A 241 -7.18 4.66 21.40
N GLY A 242 -8.27 4.36 22.13
CA GLY A 242 -8.19 3.69 23.44
C GLY A 242 -7.69 2.24 23.38
N ALA A 243 -8.01 1.51 22.30
CA ALA A 243 -7.52 0.15 22.08
C ALA A 243 -6.10 0.08 21.53
N LEU A 244 -5.65 1.12 20.82
CA LEU A 244 -4.28 1.19 20.30
C LEU A 244 -3.31 1.59 21.40
N LEU A 245 -3.67 2.62 22.17
CA LEU A 245 -2.86 3.09 23.28
C LEU A 245 -3.78 3.69 24.36
N ARG A 246 -3.80 3.06 25.54
CA ARG A 246 -4.75 3.42 26.60
C ARG A 246 -4.58 4.88 27.05
N PRO A 247 -5.66 5.56 27.48
CA PRO A 247 -5.62 6.96 27.91
C PRO A 247 -4.62 7.26 29.03
N GLY A 248 -4.39 6.30 29.93
CA GLY A 248 -3.41 6.41 31.03
C GLY A 248 -1.94 6.34 30.59
N SER A 249 -1.65 6.18 29.29
CA SER A 249 -0.28 6.24 28.77
C SER A 249 0.27 7.68 28.81
N PRO A 250 1.60 7.86 28.89
CA PRO A 250 2.22 9.18 28.98
C PRO A 250 1.70 10.16 27.92
N PRO A 251 1.29 11.40 28.28
CA PRO A 251 0.73 12.37 27.33
C PRO A 251 1.65 12.66 26.14
N GLY A 252 2.95 12.76 26.39
CA GLY A 252 3.96 12.95 25.35
C GLY A 252 4.02 11.78 24.35
N LEU A 253 3.78 10.55 24.81
CA LEU A 253 3.70 9.38 23.93
C LEU A 253 2.42 9.41 23.08
N ARG A 254 1.27 9.74 23.69
CA ARG A 254 0.00 9.86 22.96
C ARG A 254 0.08 10.92 21.86
N ALA A 255 0.62 12.10 22.19
CA ALA A 255 0.85 13.18 21.22
C ALA A 255 1.82 12.76 20.10
N LEU A 256 2.86 11.97 20.43
CA LEU A 256 3.78 11.43 19.44
C LEU A 256 3.09 10.45 18.49
N MET A 257 2.22 9.57 18.99
CA MET A 257 1.47 8.62 18.16
C MET A 257 0.46 9.33 17.26
N GLU A 258 -0.25 10.35 17.76
CA GLU A 258 -1.09 11.21 16.92
C GLU A 258 -0.29 11.92 15.81
N HIS A 259 0.94 12.32 16.11
CA HIS A 259 1.82 12.92 15.11
C HIS A 259 2.18 11.93 13.99
N VAL A 260 2.44 10.65 14.34
CA VAL A 260 2.71 9.57 13.39
C VAL A 260 1.52 9.36 12.45
N VAL A 261 0.30 9.36 13.00
CA VAL A 261 -0.94 9.19 12.22
C VAL A 261 -1.17 10.38 11.27
N ARG A 262 -0.97 11.62 11.75
CA ARG A 262 -1.23 12.82 10.94
C ARG A 262 -0.25 13.01 9.78
N ARG A 263 1.05 12.84 10.05
CA ARG A 263 2.09 13.18 9.07
C ARG A 263 2.36 12.10 8.03
N ASP A 264 1.66 10.97 8.13
CA ASP A 264 1.85 9.83 7.22
C ASP A 264 3.34 9.53 7.01
N VAL A 265 4.11 9.60 8.11
CA VAL A 265 5.59 9.64 8.12
C VAL A 265 6.21 8.40 7.45
N LEU A 266 5.36 7.42 7.12
CA LEU A 266 5.68 6.14 6.54
C LEU A 266 5.44 6.10 5.01
N ILE A 267 4.88 7.14 4.41
CA ILE A 267 4.74 7.32 2.95
C ILE A 267 5.78 8.34 2.46
N ARG A 268 6.54 7.95 1.43
CA ARG A 268 7.82 8.52 0.98
C ARG A 268 7.71 10.01 0.58
N PRO A 269 8.35 10.96 1.28
CA PRO A 269 8.54 12.31 0.76
C PRO A 269 9.75 12.31 -0.21
N PRO A 270 9.74 13.13 -1.28
CA PRO A 270 10.92 13.34 -2.09
C PRO A 270 11.99 14.11 -1.30
N GLY A 271 13.26 13.69 -1.39
CA GLY A 271 14.41 14.43 -0.87
C GLY A 271 15.13 13.80 0.32
N ALA A 272 16.46 13.96 0.36
CA ALA A 272 17.34 13.37 1.37
C ALA A 272 17.05 13.89 2.79
N VAL A 273 16.71 15.17 2.95
CA VAL A 273 16.38 15.80 4.24
C VAL A 273 15.15 15.15 4.88
N ALA A 274 14.11 14.90 4.08
CA ALA A 274 12.89 14.27 4.55
C ALA A 274 13.13 12.81 4.98
N ALA A 275 14.05 12.11 4.30
CA ALA A 275 14.46 10.76 4.69
C ALA A 275 15.20 10.73 6.04
N VAL A 276 16.08 11.70 6.32
CA VAL A 276 16.78 11.82 7.60
C VAL A 276 15.81 12.19 8.72
N ALA A 277 14.98 13.22 8.53
CA ALA A 277 13.98 13.63 9.51
C ALA A 277 13.04 12.48 9.90
N ARG A 278 12.61 11.67 8.90
CA ARG A 278 11.82 10.46 9.12
C ARG A 278 12.57 9.42 9.95
N ARG A 279 13.85 9.15 9.65
CA ARG A 279 14.67 8.19 10.41
C ARG A 279 14.79 8.61 11.87
N LEU A 280 15.06 9.89 12.13
CA LEU A 280 15.15 10.44 13.48
C LEU A 280 13.82 10.35 14.23
N LEU A 281 12.71 10.68 13.56
CA LEU A 281 11.37 10.55 14.15
C LEU A 281 11.04 9.08 14.44
N TRP A 282 11.33 8.15 13.54
CA TRP A 282 11.13 6.72 13.76
C TRP A 282 11.93 6.22 14.97
N ALA A 283 13.22 6.57 15.05
CA ALA A 283 14.05 6.23 16.21
C ALA A 283 13.50 6.82 17.52
N ARG A 284 12.91 8.02 17.48
CA ARG A 284 12.24 8.63 18.64
C ARG A 284 10.98 7.84 19.04
N VAL A 285 10.15 7.46 18.07
CA VAL A 285 8.91 6.69 18.29
C VAL A 285 9.22 5.32 18.87
N VAL A 286 10.15 4.57 18.26
CA VAL A 286 10.58 3.25 18.74
C VAL A 286 11.11 3.34 20.17
N ARG A 287 11.97 4.33 20.48
CA ARG A 287 12.48 4.53 21.85
C ARG A 287 11.37 4.85 22.85
N ALA A 288 10.41 5.71 22.49
CA ALA A 288 9.32 6.07 23.38
C ALA A 288 8.40 4.87 23.69
N ILE A 289 8.06 4.07 22.68
CA ILE A 289 7.27 2.84 22.87
C ILE A 289 8.06 1.80 23.65
N ALA A 290 9.35 1.62 23.36
CA ALA A 290 10.20 0.68 24.09
C ALA A 290 10.33 1.08 25.57
N ALA A 291 10.45 2.37 25.87
CA ALA A 291 10.48 2.86 27.25
C ALA A 291 9.16 2.60 27.97
N GLU A 292 8.01 2.85 27.33
CA GLU A 292 6.70 2.52 27.89
C GLU A 292 6.53 1.00 28.09
N ALA A 293 6.95 0.20 27.10
CA ALA A 293 6.92 -1.26 27.18
C ALA A 293 7.75 -1.78 28.36
N ALA A 294 8.95 -1.23 28.57
CA ALA A 294 9.80 -1.56 29.71
C ALA A 294 9.17 -1.12 31.04
N ALA A 295 8.62 0.10 31.11
CA ALA A 295 7.95 0.60 32.31
C ALA A 295 6.73 -0.25 32.70
N ARG A 296 5.96 -0.74 31.73
CA ARG A 296 4.79 -1.61 31.97
C ARG A 296 5.16 -2.99 32.52
N ARG A 297 6.32 -3.54 32.16
CA ARG A 297 6.78 -4.85 32.69
C ARG A 297 7.07 -4.83 34.18
N GLY A 298 7.47 -3.67 34.71
CA GLY A 298 7.76 -3.48 36.14
C GLY A 298 6.53 -3.13 36.98
N ARG A 299 5.34 -3.06 36.39
CA ARG A 299 4.09 -2.72 37.08
C ARG A 299 3.24 -3.99 37.27
N PRO A 300 2.43 -4.07 38.34
CA PRO A 300 1.45 -5.14 38.46
C PRO A 300 0.51 -5.15 37.24
N PRO A 301 -0.04 -6.32 36.88
CA PRO A 301 -1.09 -6.41 35.86
C PRO A 301 -2.20 -5.40 36.18
N HIS A 302 -2.66 -4.67 35.17
CA HIS A 302 -3.71 -3.67 35.36
C HIS A 302 -5.09 -4.35 35.34
N ASP A 303 -5.98 -3.93 36.25
CA ASP A 303 -7.39 -4.33 36.24
C ASP A 303 -8.14 -3.55 35.14
N GLY A 304 -8.57 -4.24 34.08
CA GLY A 304 -9.36 -3.66 32.99
C GLY A 304 -8.95 -4.11 31.59
N PRO A 305 -9.68 -3.70 30.54
CA PRO A 305 -9.34 -4.07 29.17
C PRO A 305 -8.01 -3.44 28.75
N GLY A 306 -7.00 -4.29 28.54
CA GLY A 306 -5.67 -3.88 28.05
C GLY A 306 -5.70 -3.34 26.62
N ASP A 307 -4.71 -2.51 26.29
CA ASP A 307 -4.54 -1.97 24.92
C ASP A 307 -3.68 -2.91 24.04
N LEU A 308 -3.45 -2.50 22.80
CA LEU A 308 -2.66 -3.26 21.82
C LEU A 308 -1.22 -3.46 22.30
N LEU A 309 -0.64 -2.50 23.01
CA LEU A 309 0.71 -2.63 23.56
C LEU A 309 0.75 -3.69 24.67
N ASP A 310 -0.27 -3.72 25.55
CA ASP A 310 -0.41 -4.79 26.55
C ASP A 310 -0.62 -6.16 25.89
N ALA A 311 -1.40 -6.22 24.80
CA ALA A 311 -1.61 -7.44 24.04
C ALA A 311 -0.30 -7.99 23.45
N VAL A 312 0.56 -7.13 22.89
CA VAL A 312 1.87 -7.56 22.39
C VAL A 312 2.79 -7.95 23.56
N LEU A 313 2.81 -7.16 24.64
CA LEU A 313 3.65 -7.42 25.81
C LEU A 313 3.34 -8.75 26.48
N GLY A 314 2.05 -9.04 26.72
CA GLY A 314 1.61 -10.25 27.42
C GLY A 314 1.76 -11.53 26.59
N ALA A 315 1.76 -11.42 25.26
CA ALA A 315 1.90 -12.57 24.35
C ALA A 315 3.33 -12.77 23.83
N ALA A 316 4.22 -11.79 24.01
CA ALA A 316 5.62 -11.92 23.61
C ALA A 316 6.38 -12.89 24.54
N PRO A 317 7.40 -13.62 24.03
CA PRO A 317 8.21 -14.50 24.86
C PRO A 317 8.85 -13.76 26.04
N PRO A 318 9.01 -14.42 27.20
CA PRO A 318 9.77 -13.86 28.31
C PRO A 318 11.17 -13.42 27.86
N GLY A 319 11.63 -12.26 28.35
CA GLY A 319 12.94 -11.71 27.97
C GLY A 319 13.00 -11.02 26.60
N THR A 320 11.91 -10.98 25.82
CA THR A 320 11.89 -10.25 24.54
C THR A 320 12.34 -8.80 24.74
N PRO A 321 13.30 -8.26 23.96
CA PRO A 321 13.72 -6.87 24.09
C PRO A 321 12.54 -5.91 23.92
N ALA A 322 12.48 -4.84 24.74
CA ALA A 322 11.40 -3.86 24.64
C ALA A 322 11.36 -3.15 23.27
N SER A 323 12.52 -3.04 22.61
CA SER A 323 12.63 -2.57 21.23
C SER A 323 11.93 -3.50 20.24
N HIS A 324 11.99 -4.83 20.41
CA HIS A 324 11.32 -5.79 19.53
C HIS A 324 9.80 -5.72 19.69
N VAL A 325 9.33 -5.63 20.94
CA VAL A 325 7.91 -5.36 21.24
C VAL A 325 7.45 -4.07 20.56
N ALA A 326 8.25 -3.00 20.64
CA ALA A 326 7.93 -1.73 20.00
C ALA A 326 7.78 -1.86 18.47
N HIS A 327 8.65 -2.62 17.79
CA HIS A 327 8.55 -2.82 16.35
C HIS A 327 7.26 -3.57 15.97
N VAL A 328 6.96 -4.66 16.67
CA VAL A 328 5.75 -5.46 16.42
C VAL A 328 4.48 -4.64 16.71
N TYR A 329 4.45 -3.93 17.84
CA TYR A 329 3.37 -3.02 18.19
C TYR A 329 3.16 -1.95 17.10
N LEU A 330 4.22 -1.28 16.64
CA LEU A 330 4.11 -0.21 15.65
C LEU A 330 3.61 -0.74 14.30
N LEU A 331 3.98 -1.96 13.92
CA LEU A 331 3.45 -2.58 12.72
C LEU A 331 1.95 -2.89 12.86
N LEU A 332 1.53 -3.50 13.97
CA LEU A 332 0.12 -3.77 14.25
C LEU A 332 -0.69 -2.48 14.32
N PHE A 333 -0.17 -1.45 14.98
CA PHE A 333 -0.78 -0.12 15.04
C PHE A 333 -1.02 0.44 13.63
N ARG A 334 0.01 0.46 12.79
CA ARG A 334 -0.07 0.99 11.42
C ARG A 334 -1.08 0.24 10.56
N THR A 335 -1.05 -1.09 10.64
CA THR A 335 -1.89 -1.97 9.83
C THR A 335 -3.34 -2.01 10.30
N SER A 336 -3.62 -1.62 11.55
CA SER A 336 -4.98 -1.49 12.09
C SER A 336 -5.68 -0.18 11.68
N VAL A 337 -4.92 0.85 11.29
CA VAL A 337 -5.47 2.20 11.04
C VAL A 337 -5.56 2.52 9.55
N ALA A 338 -4.43 2.55 8.85
CA ALA A 338 -4.40 3.09 7.49
C ALA A 338 -5.18 2.23 6.46
N PRO A 339 -5.03 0.89 6.43
CA PRO A 339 -5.75 0.05 5.47
C PRO A 339 -7.27 0.16 5.60
N VAL A 340 -7.80 0.20 6.83
CA VAL A 340 -9.25 0.32 7.08
C VAL A 340 -9.78 1.65 6.52
N GLY A 341 -9.12 2.76 6.83
CA GLY A 341 -9.47 4.08 6.27
C GLY A 341 -9.39 4.12 4.74
N HIS A 342 -8.42 3.43 4.13
CA HIS A 342 -8.29 3.34 2.67
C HIS A 342 -9.40 2.51 2.03
N VAL A 343 -9.87 1.45 2.68
CA VAL A 343 -11.02 0.66 2.19
C VAL A 343 -12.27 1.54 2.13
N VAL A 344 -12.55 2.32 3.18
CA VAL A 344 -13.68 3.27 3.19
C VAL A 344 -13.50 4.33 2.11
N ALA A 345 -12.28 4.87 1.95
CA ALA A 345 -11.95 5.85 0.92
C ALA A 345 -12.18 5.32 -0.50
N TRP A 346 -11.79 4.07 -0.76
CA TRP A 346 -12.02 3.40 -2.05
C TRP A 346 -13.51 3.17 -2.32
N ALA A 347 -14.30 2.76 -1.31
CA ALA A 347 -15.73 2.61 -1.46
C ALA A 347 -16.42 3.94 -1.83
N LEU A 348 -16.03 5.04 -1.17
CA LEU A 348 -16.53 6.39 -1.48
C LEU A 348 -16.20 6.81 -2.91
N LEU A 349 -14.95 6.65 -3.34
CA LEU A 349 -14.51 6.97 -4.70
C LEU A 349 -15.20 6.10 -5.76
N ALA A 350 -15.26 4.80 -5.52
CA ALA A 350 -15.81 3.84 -6.46
C ALA A 350 -17.32 4.05 -6.64
N ALA A 351 -18.05 4.30 -5.55
CA ALA A 351 -19.46 4.63 -5.61
C ALA A 351 -19.73 5.94 -6.35
N ALA A 352 -18.96 6.99 -6.07
CA ALA A 352 -19.09 8.25 -6.79
C ALA A 352 -18.78 8.12 -8.30
N ALA A 353 -17.75 7.35 -8.66
CA ALA A 353 -17.41 7.09 -10.05
C ALA A 353 -18.44 6.21 -10.77
N GLY A 354 -19.08 5.28 -10.05
CA GLY A 354 -20.10 4.38 -10.56
C GLY A 354 -21.53 4.93 -10.52
N GLY A 355 -21.75 6.08 -9.90
CA GLY A 355 -23.09 6.64 -9.69
C GLY A 355 -23.95 5.85 -8.69
N VAL A 356 -23.31 5.13 -7.76
CA VAL A 356 -23.99 4.33 -6.73
C VAL A 356 -24.25 5.21 -5.51
N ASP A 357 -25.50 5.26 -5.05
CA ASP A 357 -25.84 5.88 -3.76
C ASP A 357 -25.55 4.90 -2.62
N LEU A 358 -24.49 5.21 -1.86
CA LEU A 358 -24.06 4.38 -0.72
C LEU A 358 -25.07 4.34 0.44
N ALA A 359 -26.07 5.22 0.46
CA ALA A 359 -27.16 5.16 1.42
C ALA A 359 -28.19 4.07 1.08
N GLU A 360 -28.26 3.66 -0.19
CA GLU A 360 -29.28 2.72 -0.71
C GLU A 360 -28.75 1.29 -0.85
N VAL A 361 -27.49 1.03 -0.47
CA VAL A 361 -26.86 -0.29 -0.52
C VAL A 361 -26.35 -0.71 0.87
N PRO A 362 -26.34 -2.01 1.20
CA PRO A 362 -25.74 -2.48 2.44
C PRO A 362 -24.26 -2.09 2.51
N ALA A 363 -23.86 -1.42 3.61
CA ALA A 363 -22.47 -0.96 3.78
C ALA A 363 -21.46 -2.12 3.71
N GLU A 364 -21.84 -3.31 4.18
CA GLU A 364 -21.00 -4.51 4.08
C GLU A 364 -20.75 -4.91 2.63
N ALA A 365 -21.79 -4.92 1.79
CA ALA A 365 -21.68 -5.22 0.38
C ALA A 365 -20.77 -4.21 -0.34
N ALA A 366 -20.93 -2.92 -0.04
CA ALA A 366 -20.06 -1.87 -0.58
C ALA A 366 -18.59 -2.02 -0.14
N VAL A 367 -18.34 -2.40 1.12
CA VAL A 367 -16.98 -2.67 1.63
C VAL A 367 -16.37 -3.90 0.97
N ARG A 368 -17.13 -5.00 0.82
CA ARG A 368 -16.66 -6.21 0.14
C ARG A 368 -16.30 -5.92 -1.32
N GLU A 369 -17.15 -5.18 -2.02
CA GLU A 369 -16.88 -4.78 -3.40
C GLU A 369 -15.67 -3.85 -3.52
N SER A 370 -15.50 -2.93 -2.56
CA SER A 370 -14.31 -2.09 -2.50
C SER A 370 -13.04 -2.90 -2.28
N LEU A 371 -13.08 -3.91 -1.40
CA LEU A 371 -11.96 -4.82 -1.15
C LEU A 371 -11.66 -5.73 -2.35
N ARG A 372 -12.68 -6.08 -3.13
CA ARG A 372 -12.52 -6.81 -4.39
C ARG A 372 -11.76 -5.96 -5.40
N LEU A 373 -12.23 -4.75 -5.69
CA LEU A 373 -11.60 -3.84 -6.65
C LEU A 373 -10.24 -3.34 -6.18
N TRP A 374 -10.09 -3.01 -4.90
CA TRP A 374 -8.90 -2.38 -4.36
C TRP A 374 -8.42 -3.13 -3.11
N PRO A 375 -7.91 -4.36 -3.27
CA PRO A 375 -7.42 -5.14 -2.15
C PRO A 375 -6.23 -4.42 -1.49
N ALA A 376 -6.23 -4.37 -0.16
CA ALA A 376 -5.14 -3.73 0.57
C ALA A 376 -3.81 -4.44 0.28
N ALA A 377 -3.79 -5.78 0.35
CA ALA A 377 -2.65 -6.60 -0.07
C ALA A 377 -2.90 -7.12 -1.50
N TRP A 378 -2.36 -6.42 -2.49
CA TRP A 378 -2.66 -6.66 -3.90
C TRP A 378 -1.74 -7.70 -4.57
N LEU A 379 -0.55 -7.89 -4.00
CA LEU A 379 0.48 -8.84 -4.46
C LEU A 379 1.06 -9.58 -3.24
N LEU A 380 0.89 -10.89 -3.20
CA LEU A 380 1.27 -11.73 -2.06
C LEU A 380 2.50 -12.57 -2.40
N GLY A 381 3.66 -12.14 -1.90
CA GLY A 381 4.94 -12.86 -2.09
C GLY A 381 5.05 -14.14 -1.26
N ARG A 382 5.69 -15.15 -1.84
CA ARG A 382 6.02 -16.44 -1.26
C ARG A 382 7.43 -16.84 -1.69
N PRO A 383 8.44 -16.71 -0.81
CA PRO A 383 9.78 -17.19 -1.09
C PRO A 383 9.78 -18.71 -1.27
N VAL A 384 10.43 -19.20 -2.31
CA VAL A 384 10.54 -20.62 -2.62
C VAL A 384 11.61 -21.24 -1.72
N ARG A 385 11.21 -22.27 -0.96
CA ARG A 385 12.10 -23.03 -0.07
C ARG A 385 12.59 -24.31 -0.72
N ARG A 386 11.75 -24.97 -1.52
CA ARG A 386 12.06 -26.23 -2.22
C ARG A 386 11.80 -26.08 -3.71
N ALA A 387 12.71 -26.61 -4.53
CA ALA A 387 12.55 -26.57 -5.97
C ALA A 387 11.27 -27.32 -6.39
N HIS A 388 10.46 -26.69 -7.23
CA HIS A 388 9.23 -27.28 -7.76
C HIS A 388 8.79 -26.51 -9.01
N GLU A 389 7.66 -26.90 -9.58
CA GLU A 389 7.09 -26.26 -10.76
C GLU A 389 5.78 -25.54 -10.40
N VAL A 390 5.58 -24.36 -10.98
CA VAL A 390 4.33 -23.60 -10.94
C VAL A 390 3.97 -23.24 -12.38
N ALA A 391 2.82 -23.72 -12.87
CA ALA A 391 2.36 -23.47 -14.23
C ALA A 391 3.42 -23.70 -15.33
N GLY A 392 4.16 -24.81 -15.29
CA GLY A 392 5.22 -25.10 -16.28
C GLY A 392 6.57 -24.42 -16.00
N VAL A 393 6.65 -23.53 -15.00
CA VAL A 393 7.88 -22.79 -14.67
C VAL A 393 8.57 -23.44 -13.50
N ARG A 394 9.78 -23.96 -13.74
CA ARG A 394 10.64 -24.50 -12.68
C ARG A 394 11.20 -23.37 -11.82
N LEU A 395 11.02 -23.51 -10.52
CA LEU A 395 11.49 -22.58 -9.50
C LEU A 395 12.58 -23.25 -8.65
N ALA A 396 13.62 -22.50 -8.35
CA ALA A 396 14.70 -22.86 -7.46
C ALA A 396 14.55 -22.19 -6.08
N PRO A 397 15.14 -22.76 -5.02
CA PRO A 397 15.19 -22.12 -3.72
C PRO A 397 15.79 -20.71 -3.80
N GLY A 398 15.17 -19.75 -3.11
CA GLY A 398 15.55 -18.33 -3.14
C GLY A 398 14.87 -17.51 -4.24
N GLU A 399 14.22 -18.14 -5.22
CA GLU A 399 13.24 -17.44 -6.07
C GLU A 399 11.96 -17.12 -5.27
N SER A 400 11.07 -16.32 -5.85
CA SER A 400 9.82 -15.92 -5.21
C SER A 400 8.64 -16.04 -6.18
N VAL A 401 7.48 -16.44 -5.65
CA VAL A 401 6.20 -16.44 -6.34
C VAL A 401 5.31 -15.38 -5.73
N SER A 402 4.63 -14.61 -6.56
CA SER A 402 3.80 -13.49 -6.15
C SER A 402 2.36 -13.69 -6.66
N VAL A 403 1.43 -14.01 -5.77
CA VAL A 403 0.02 -14.15 -6.14
C VAL A 403 -0.61 -12.78 -6.28
N CYS A 404 -1.09 -12.44 -7.48
CA CYS A 404 -1.67 -11.15 -7.79
C CYS A 404 -3.19 -11.13 -7.56
N VAL A 405 -3.57 -10.85 -6.31
CA VAL A 405 -4.97 -10.74 -5.87
C VAL A 405 -5.74 -9.70 -6.70
N TYR A 406 -5.08 -8.59 -7.06
CA TYR A 406 -5.68 -7.55 -7.90
C TYR A 406 -6.19 -8.06 -9.25
N LEU A 407 -5.42 -8.93 -9.91
CA LEU A 407 -5.79 -9.50 -11.19
C LEU A 407 -6.81 -10.64 -11.05
N LEU A 408 -6.69 -11.47 -10.00
CA LEU A 408 -7.67 -12.53 -9.69
C LEU A 408 -9.07 -11.96 -9.47
N HIS A 409 -9.16 -10.86 -8.73
CA HIS A 409 -10.40 -10.14 -8.48
C HIS A 409 -10.95 -9.42 -9.73
N ARG A 410 -10.16 -9.30 -10.81
CA ARG A 410 -10.52 -8.69 -12.10
C ARG A 410 -10.61 -9.72 -13.23
N ASP A 411 -10.78 -10.98 -12.89
CA ASP A 411 -10.98 -12.01 -13.90
C ASP A 411 -12.46 -12.07 -14.31
N GLU A 412 -12.79 -11.57 -15.51
CA GLU A 412 -14.16 -11.53 -16.03
C GLU A 412 -14.81 -12.92 -16.15
N ARG A 413 -14.00 -14.00 -16.21
CA ARG A 413 -14.50 -15.39 -16.15
C ARG A 413 -15.23 -15.69 -14.85
N HIS A 414 -14.87 -15.00 -13.78
CA HIS A 414 -15.35 -15.21 -12.41
C HIS A 414 -16.16 -14.02 -11.88
N TRP A 415 -15.85 -12.82 -12.37
CA TRP A 415 -16.44 -11.55 -11.95
C TRP A 415 -16.99 -10.81 -13.19
N PRO A 416 -18.23 -11.08 -13.64
CA PRO A 416 -18.80 -10.42 -14.82
C PRO A 416 -18.80 -8.91 -14.64
N GLU A 417 -18.31 -8.09 -15.58
CA GLU A 417 -18.09 -6.65 -15.39
C GLU A 417 -17.11 -6.35 -14.23
N ALA A 418 -15.96 -7.05 -14.21
CA ALA A 418 -15.05 -7.10 -13.08
C ALA A 418 -14.51 -5.72 -12.65
N ASP A 419 -14.46 -4.74 -13.55
CA ASP A 419 -13.96 -3.39 -13.24
C ASP A 419 -15.04 -2.43 -12.71
N ARG A 420 -16.32 -2.82 -12.74
CA ARG A 420 -17.42 -2.00 -12.20
C ARG A 420 -17.59 -2.24 -10.71
N PHE A 421 -17.85 -1.15 -9.98
CA PHE A 421 -18.24 -1.19 -8.58
C PHE A 421 -19.72 -1.56 -8.48
N ARG A 422 -19.98 -2.82 -8.12
CA ARG A 422 -21.32 -3.41 -8.05
C ARG A 422 -21.55 -4.08 -6.68
N PRO A 423 -22.00 -3.31 -5.66
CA PRO A 423 -22.32 -3.87 -4.35
C PRO A 423 -23.43 -4.93 -4.37
N ASP A 424 -24.35 -4.85 -5.34
CA ASP A 424 -25.44 -5.82 -5.57
C ASP A 424 -24.94 -7.25 -5.85
N ARG A 425 -23.66 -7.44 -6.20
CA ARG A 425 -23.05 -8.79 -6.33
C ARG A 425 -23.03 -9.59 -5.03
N TRP A 426 -23.17 -8.89 -3.91
CA TRP A 426 -23.11 -9.49 -2.58
C TRP A 426 -24.49 -9.75 -2.02
N ASP A 427 -25.55 -9.51 -2.80
CA ASP A 427 -26.92 -9.87 -2.46
C ASP A 427 -27.15 -11.36 -2.76
N GLY A 428 -27.60 -12.13 -1.77
CA GLY A 428 -27.92 -13.56 -1.94
C GLY A 428 -26.72 -14.50 -1.77
N ALA A 429 -26.68 -15.58 -2.57
CA ALA A 429 -25.64 -16.61 -2.48
C ALA A 429 -24.25 -16.06 -2.82
N GLU A 430 -23.19 -16.61 -2.20
CA GLU A 430 -21.83 -16.10 -2.37
C GLU A 430 -21.41 -16.01 -3.86
N PRO A 431 -20.77 -14.90 -4.27
CA PRO A 431 -20.28 -14.77 -5.64
C PRO A 431 -19.24 -15.85 -5.93
N ARG A 432 -19.35 -16.44 -7.13
CA ARG A 432 -18.62 -17.66 -7.55
C ARG A 432 -17.13 -17.45 -7.84
N GLY A 433 -16.59 -16.25 -7.63
CA GLY A 433 -15.20 -15.92 -7.96
C GLY A 433 -14.26 -16.03 -6.77
N PRO A 434 -12.94 -16.20 -7.02
CA PRO A 434 -11.95 -16.18 -5.94
C PRO A 434 -11.97 -14.81 -5.25
N TYR A 435 -12.38 -14.79 -3.98
CA TYR A 435 -12.41 -13.58 -3.15
C TYR A 435 -11.39 -13.71 -2.02
N LEU A 436 -10.21 -13.11 -2.23
CA LEU A 436 -9.02 -13.21 -1.39
C LEU A 436 -8.51 -11.84 -0.89
N PRO A 437 -9.37 -10.90 -0.44
CA PRO A 437 -8.94 -9.55 -0.05
C PRO A 437 -7.99 -9.52 1.15
N PHE A 438 -7.98 -10.62 1.92
CA PHE A 438 -7.18 -10.82 3.12
C PHE A 438 -6.15 -11.95 2.97
N GLY A 439 -5.89 -12.40 1.73
CA GLY A 439 -5.09 -13.57 1.42
C GLY A 439 -5.84 -14.88 1.64
N GLY A 440 -5.10 -15.99 1.61
CA GLY A 440 -5.61 -17.35 1.81
C GLY A 440 -4.57 -18.26 2.45
N GLY A 441 -5.01 -19.45 2.87
CA GLY A 441 -4.17 -20.46 3.51
C GLY A 441 -3.69 -20.07 4.92
N PRO A 442 -2.56 -20.64 5.41
CA PRO A 442 -2.06 -20.44 6.77
C PRO A 442 -1.61 -19.00 7.10
N PHE A 443 -1.47 -18.14 6.08
CA PHE A 443 -1.09 -16.73 6.22
C PHE A 443 -2.23 -15.74 5.96
N THR A 444 -3.47 -16.20 6.08
CA THR A 444 -4.65 -15.31 6.03
C THR A 444 -4.53 -14.20 7.08
N CYS A 445 -4.94 -12.99 6.73
CA CYS A 445 -4.82 -11.81 7.60
C CYS A 445 -5.44 -12.05 8.98
N ALA A 446 -4.63 -11.92 10.03
CA ALA A 446 -5.09 -12.12 11.41
C ALA A 446 -6.20 -11.12 11.84
N GLY A 447 -6.29 -9.97 11.16
CA GLY A 447 -7.25 -8.91 11.43
C GLY A 447 -8.46 -8.83 10.48
N ALA A 448 -8.66 -9.81 9.58
CA ALA A 448 -9.67 -9.76 8.51
C ALA A 448 -11.08 -9.36 9.01
N ALA A 449 -11.61 -10.09 9.98
CA ALA A 449 -12.96 -9.84 10.52
C ALA A 449 -13.09 -8.45 11.20
N VAL A 450 -12.06 -8.01 11.92
CA VAL A 450 -12.03 -6.69 12.58
C VAL A 450 -11.98 -5.59 11.52
N ALA A 451 -11.12 -5.73 10.51
CA ALA A 451 -10.97 -4.75 9.44
C ALA A 451 -12.25 -4.59 8.63
N GLN A 452 -12.88 -5.70 8.22
CA GLN A 452 -14.15 -5.66 7.50
C GLN A 452 -15.26 -5.04 8.35
N SER A 453 -15.44 -5.50 9.59
CA SER A 453 -16.51 -5.00 10.47
C SER A 453 -16.34 -3.51 10.79
N LEU A 454 -15.11 -3.06 11.05
CA LEU A 454 -14.83 -1.65 11.30
C LEU A 454 -15.02 -0.79 10.04
N ALA A 455 -14.54 -1.23 8.88
CA ALA A 455 -14.77 -0.52 7.62
C ALA A 455 -16.27 -0.39 7.32
N THR A 456 -17.04 -1.47 7.52
CA THR A 456 -18.51 -1.47 7.37
C THR A 456 -19.17 -0.48 8.32
N GLY A 457 -18.78 -0.48 9.61
CA GLY A 457 -19.32 0.45 10.60
C GLY A 457 -19.01 1.91 10.27
N LEU A 458 -17.77 2.20 9.86
CA LEU A 458 -17.35 3.54 9.45
C LEU A 458 -18.11 4.01 8.21
N LEU A 459 -18.21 3.16 7.17
CA LEU A 459 -18.95 3.49 5.96
C LEU A 459 -20.44 3.73 6.25
N SER A 460 -21.06 2.87 7.05
CA SER A 460 -22.46 3.01 7.48
C SER A 460 -22.68 4.31 8.24
N ALA A 461 -21.81 4.68 9.17
CA ALA A 461 -21.93 5.94 9.91
C ALA A 461 -21.76 7.18 9.02
N LEU A 462 -20.93 7.09 7.97
CA LEU A 462 -20.75 8.18 7.01
C LEU A 462 -21.97 8.37 6.11
N THR A 463 -22.63 7.28 5.70
CA THR A 463 -23.76 7.31 4.76
C THR A 463 -25.11 7.50 5.46
N ALA A 464 -25.22 7.13 6.73
CA ALA A 464 -26.44 7.27 7.53
C ALA A 464 -26.94 8.73 7.56
N GLY A 465 -28.17 8.93 7.08
CA GLY A 465 -28.85 10.22 7.08
C GLY A 465 -28.10 11.32 6.35
N ALA A 466 -27.29 10.98 5.34
CA ALA A 466 -26.48 11.96 4.63
C ALA A 466 -26.46 11.74 3.12
N ARG A 467 -26.39 12.85 2.38
CA ARG A 467 -26.05 12.87 0.96
C ARG A 467 -24.56 13.11 0.82
N LEU A 468 -23.90 12.21 0.10
CA LEU A 468 -22.47 12.28 -0.17
C LEU A 468 -22.22 12.81 -1.58
N SER A 469 -21.20 13.65 -1.72
CA SER A 469 -20.65 14.05 -3.01
C SER A 469 -19.13 14.07 -2.95
N VAL A 470 -18.49 13.58 -4.01
CA VAL A 470 -17.03 13.49 -4.10
C VAL A 470 -16.55 14.50 -5.13
N LEU A 471 -15.51 15.25 -4.77
CA LEU A 471 -14.84 16.21 -5.64
C LEU A 471 -13.36 15.80 -5.79
N GLY A 472 -12.88 15.70 -7.02
CA GLY A 472 -11.52 15.24 -7.31
C GLY A 472 -11.42 13.72 -7.48
N GLY A 473 -10.33 13.12 -7.01
CA GLY A 473 -10.13 11.66 -7.10
C GLY A 473 -9.68 11.13 -8.47
N GLY A 474 -9.48 12.00 -9.47
CA GLY A 474 -9.00 11.62 -10.81
C GLY A 474 -7.49 11.35 -10.91
N GLY A 475 -6.77 11.26 -9.79
CA GLY A 475 -5.35 10.97 -9.76
C GLY A 475 -5.04 9.48 -9.85
N ARG A 476 -3.77 9.13 -10.07
CA ARG A 476 -3.32 7.72 -9.97
C ARG A 476 -3.21 7.31 -8.50
N PRO A 477 -3.59 6.06 -8.15
CA PRO A 477 -3.33 5.53 -6.82
C PRO A 477 -1.83 5.42 -6.57
N HIS A 478 -1.44 5.55 -5.31
CA HIS A 478 -0.08 5.21 -4.90
C HIS A 478 -0.01 3.72 -4.57
N VAL A 479 0.80 2.98 -5.33
CA VAL A 479 0.92 1.53 -5.22
C VAL A 479 2.28 1.18 -4.65
N ALA A 480 2.27 0.61 -3.45
CA ALA A 480 3.45 0.09 -2.77
C ALA A 480 3.05 -1.24 -2.10
N GLY A 481 3.35 -1.42 -0.81
CA GLY A 481 2.84 -2.56 -0.04
C GLY A 481 1.30 -2.58 0.10
N ILE A 482 0.65 -1.43 -0.11
CA ILE A 482 -0.81 -1.33 -0.21
C ILE A 482 -1.20 -0.40 -1.37
N ILE A 483 -2.44 -0.53 -1.86
CA ILE A 483 -3.01 0.39 -2.85
C ILE A 483 -3.69 1.56 -2.13
N THR A 484 -3.05 2.73 -2.15
CA THR A 484 -3.57 3.95 -1.51
C THR A 484 -4.40 4.77 -2.52
N PRO A 485 -5.63 5.16 -2.18
CA PRO A 485 -6.46 5.97 -3.06
C PRO A 485 -5.84 7.34 -3.36
N PRO A 486 -6.09 7.90 -4.57
CA PRO A 486 -5.73 9.28 -4.86
C PRO A 486 -6.48 10.24 -3.93
N PRO A 487 -5.94 11.44 -3.66
CA PRO A 487 -6.59 12.40 -2.80
C PRO A 487 -7.90 12.93 -3.42
N PHE A 488 -8.91 13.13 -2.58
CA PHE A 488 -10.21 13.70 -2.96
C PHE A 488 -10.87 14.40 -1.78
N ARG A 489 -11.85 15.26 -2.07
CA ARG A 489 -12.71 15.86 -1.06
C ARG A 489 -14.05 15.16 -1.02
N LEU A 490 -14.50 14.83 0.19
CA LEU A 490 -15.85 14.36 0.44
C LEU A 490 -16.66 15.52 1.03
N ARG A 491 -17.82 15.79 0.42
CA ARG A 491 -18.85 16.65 1.00
C ARG A 491 -20.01 15.79 1.48
N ARG A 492 -20.32 15.88 2.78
CA ARG A 492 -21.37 15.15 3.49
C ARG A 492 -22.41 16.14 4.02
N VAL A 493 -23.60 16.13 3.43
CA VAL A 493 -24.72 17.00 3.84
C VAL A 493 -25.78 16.14 4.51
N PRO A 494 -26.28 16.47 5.72
CA PRO A 494 -27.42 15.76 6.31
C PRO A 494 -28.62 15.72 5.35
N ARG A 495 -29.34 14.60 5.31
CA ARG A 495 -30.59 14.45 4.57
C ARG A 495 -31.76 15.06 5.33
#